data_AF-A0A929XTI6-F1
#
_entry.id   AF-A0A929XTI6-F1
#
_cell.length_a   1.000
_cell.length_b   1.000
_cell.length_c   1.000
_cell.angle_alpha   90.00
_cell.angle_beta   90.00
_cell.angle_gamma   90.00
#
_symmetry.space_group_name_H-M   'P 1'
#
loop_
_entity.id
_entity.type
_entity.pdbx_description
1 polymer ?
#
loop_
_entity_poly.entity_id
_entity_poly.type
_entity_poly.pdbx_seq_one_letter_code
_entity_poly.pdbx_strand_id
1 'polypeptide(L)'
;MGEYKPPFHMTDRITNLVADICEQVGRITVLSHGNLNPHLRKENRIRTIHSSLAIEQNSLSLEQVTAILDGKRILGNPNEIREVKNAYDTYELMLSLNPYSVEDLLKAHKVMMEDFMVLP
;
A
#
# COMPACT_ATOMS: atom_id res chain seq x y z
N MET A 1 -13.59 16.61 -27.19
CA MET A 1 -13.80 15.29 -26.55
C MET A 1 -14.65 15.51 -25.31
N GLY A 2 -15.75 14.78 -25.16
CA GLY A 2 -16.56 14.89 -23.94
C GLY A 2 -15.75 14.45 -22.72
N GLU A 3 -16.03 15.06 -21.57
CA GLU A 3 -15.45 14.66 -20.30
C GLU A 3 -15.84 13.20 -20.01
N TYR A 4 -14.85 12.30 -19.90
CA TYR A 4 -15.11 10.89 -19.62
C TYR A 4 -15.71 10.77 -18.22
N LYS A 5 -16.92 10.19 -18.14
CA LYS A 5 -17.57 9.83 -16.88
C LYS A 5 -17.56 8.32 -16.76
N PRO A 6 -16.84 7.75 -15.78
CA PRO A 6 -16.90 6.32 -15.53
C PRO A 6 -18.34 5.88 -15.17
N PRO A 7 -18.76 4.66 -15.54
CA PRO A 7 -20.13 4.18 -15.37
C PRO A 7 -20.39 3.70 -13.93
N PHE A 8 -20.30 4.61 -12.96
CA PHE A 8 -20.61 4.33 -11.56
C PHE A 8 -22.09 4.60 -11.27
N HIS A 9 -22.78 3.60 -10.69
CA HIS A 9 -24.16 3.72 -10.26
C HIS A 9 -24.26 3.42 -8.76
N MET A 10 -24.87 4.35 -8.02
CA MET A 10 -25.08 4.18 -6.61
C MET A 10 -26.17 3.14 -6.34
N THR A 11 -25.97 2.29 -5.33
CA THR A 11 -26.94 1.28 -4.90
C THR A 11 -27.11 1.32 -3.39
N ASP A 12 -28.25 0.86 -2.88
CA ASP A 12 -28.50 0.80 -1.43
C ASP A 12 -27.42 0.01 -0.69
N ARG A 13 -26.88 -1.05 -1.32
CA ARG A 13 -25.76 -1.82 -0.76
C ARG A 13 -24.51 -0.97 -0.57
N ILE A 14 -24.14 -0.15 -1.55
CA ILE A 14 -22.97 0.75 -1.42
C ILE A 14 -23.24 1.76 -0.31
N THR A 15 -24.47 2.30 -0.21
CA THR A 15 -24.83 3.28 0.83
C THR A 15 -24.69 2.68 2.23
N ASN A 16 -25.21 1.47 2.41
CA ASN A 16 -25.12 0.76 3.68
C ASN A 16 -23.66 0.44 4.05
N LEU A 17 -22.85 -0.01 3.08
CA LEU A 17 -21.42 -0.26 3.32
C LEU A 17 -20.66 1.02 3.70
N VAL A 18 -20.97 2.15 3.06
CA VAL A 18 -20.36 3.44 3.43
C VAL A 18 -20.75 3.82 4.85
N ALA A 19 -22.03 3.67 5.23
CA ALA A 19 -22.50 3.95 6.58
C ALA A 19 -21.79 3.07 7.63
N ASP A 20 -21.68 1.77 7.38
CA ASP A 20 -21.00 0.81 8.25
C ASP A 20 -19.50 1.18 8.41
N ILE A 21 -18.82 1.49 7.30
CA ILE A 21 -17.41 1.91 7.32
C ILE A 21 -17.24 3.20 8.14
N CYS A 22 -18.11 4.20 7.92
CA CYS A 22 -18.07 5.45 8.67
C CYS A 22 -18.27 5.23 10.18
N GLU A 23 -19.17 4.34 10.57
CA GLU A 23 -19.38 3.98 11.97
C GLU A 23 -18.12 3.34 12.57
N GLN A 24 -17.51 2.37 11.88
CA GLN A 24 -16.29 1.70 12.36
C GLN A 24 -15.11 2.67 12.47
N VAL A 25 -14.91 3.55 11.49
CA VAL A 25 -13.87 4.59 11.52
C VAL A 25 -14.10 5.54 12.70
N GLY A 26 -15.35 5.95 12.94
CA GLY A 26 -15.72 6.76 14.09
C GLY A 26 -15.38 6.10 15.42
N ARG A 27 -15.77 4.82 15.60
CA ARG A 27 -15.45 4.02 16.80
C ARG A 27 -13.95 3.94 17.04
N ILE A 28 -13.16 3.62 16.01
CA ILE A 28 -11.69 3.51 16.11
C ILE A 28 -11.07 4.86 16.49
N THR A 29 -11.55 5.96 15.90
CA THR A 29 -11.02 7.30 16.16
C THR A 29 -11.20 7.70 17.62
N VAL A 30 -12.37 7.42 18.19
CA VAL A 30 -12.67 7.68 19.61
C VAL A 30 -11.83 6.78 20.52
N LEU A 31 -11.79 5.46 20.28
CA LEU A 31 -11.07 4.51 21.13
C LEU A 31 -9.55 4.74 21.13
N SER A 32 -8.99 5.10 19.98
CA SER A 32 -7.54 5.35 19.83
C SER A 32 -7.10 6.72 20.34
N HIS A 33 -8.02 7.58 20.79
CA HIS A 33 -7.73 8.97 21.18
C HIS A 33 -6.94 9.75 20.10
N GLY A 34 -7.08 9.37 18.82
CA GLY A 34 -6.27 9.91 17.72
C GLY A 34 -4.79 9.49 17.72
N ASN A 35 -4.33 8.71 18.70
CA ASN A 35 -2.94 8.31 18.87
C ASN A 35 -2.74 6.84 18.47
N LEU A 36 -2.51 6.60 17.19
CA LEU A 36 -2.03 5.29 16.71
C LEU A 36 -0.53 5.17 17.01
N ASN A 37 -0.17 4.22 17.87
CA ASN A 37 1.21 3.89 18.25
C ASN A 37 2.10 3.72 16.99
N PRO A 38 3.27 4.39 16.89
CA PRO A 38 4.19 4.26 15.77
C PRO A 38 4.56 2.81 15.42
N HIS A 39 4.67 1.93 16.43
CA HIS A 39 4.90 0.49 16.20
C HIS A 39 3.74 -0.16 15.45
N LEU A 40 2.50 0.13 15.83
CA LEU A 40 1.31 -0.38 15.14
C LEU A 40 1.21 0.14 13.70
N ARG A 41 1.65 1.38 13.44
CA ARG A 41 1.72 1.92 12.08
C ARG A 41 2.72 1.15 11.22
N LYS A 42 3.94 0.92 11.76
CA LYS A 42 4.97 0.12 11.07
C LYS A 42 4.47 -1.30 10.82
N GLU A 43 3.89 -1.96 11.81
CA GLU A 43 3.36 -3.33 11.66
C GLU A 43 2.24 -3.40 10.62
N ASN A 44 1.26 -2.49 10.65
CA ASN A 44 0.20 -2.43 9.64
C ASN A 44 0.77 -2.20 8.24
N ARG A 45 1.79 -1.34 8.11
CA ARG A 45 2.47 -1.12 6.82
C ARG A 45 3.12 -2.39 6.28
N ILE A 46 3.83 -3.13 7.12
CA ILE A 46 4.47 -4.39 6.75
C ILE A 46 3.40 -5.39 6.27
N ARG A 47 2.28 -5.49 6.99
CA ARG A 47 1.16 -6.36 6.59
C ARG A 47 0.55 -5.94 5.27
N THR A 48 0.37 -4.63 5.03
CA THR A 48 -0.10 -4.10 3.73
C THR A 48 0.84 -4.49 2.59
N ILE A 49 2.15 -4.28 2.75
CA ILE A 49 3.14 -4.62 1.72
C ILE A 49 3.12 -6.11 1.42
N HIS A 50 3.18 -6.96 2.45
CA HIS A 50 3.12 -8.41 2.30
C HIS A 50 1.83 -8.85 1.58
N SER A 51 0.66 -8.35 2.00
CA SER A 51 -0.60 -8.70 1.36
C SER A 51 -0.69 -8.24 -0.10
N SER A 52 -0.17 -7.05 -0.44
CA SER A 52 -0.12 -6.57 -1.83
C SER A 52 0.77 -7.45 -2.71
N LEU A 53 1.99 -7.76 -2.25
CA LEU A 53 2.94 -8.54 -3.03
C LEU A 53 2.53 -10.02 -3.15
N ALA A 54 1.88 -10.59 -2.13
CA ALA A 54 1.36 -11.95 -2.18
C ALA A 54 0.28 -12.12 -3.28
N ILE A 55 -0.50 -11.07 -3.58
CA ILE A 55 -1.46 -11.07 -4.70
C ILE A 55 -0.71 -11.15 -6.04
N GLU A 56 0.43 -10.47 -6.15
CA GLU A 56 1.33 -10.51 -7.30
C GLU A 56 2.29 -11.71 -7.30
N GLN A 57 1.95 -12.76 -6.53
CA GLN A 57 2.67 -14.04 -6.46
C GLN A 57 4.08 -13.98 -5.85
N ASN A 58 4.38 -12.94 -5.07
CA ASN A 58 5.57 -12.95 -4.22
C ASN A 58 5.41 -13.99 -3.11
N SER A 59 6.40 -14.87 -2.97
CA SER A 59 6.34 -16.05 -2.10
C SER A 59 6.89 -15.84 -0.68
N LEU A 60 7.39 -14.64 -0.36
CA LEU A 60 8.00 -14.34 0.94
C LEU A 60 6.94 -14.28 2.05
N SER A 61 7.23 -14.93 3.18
CA SER A 61 6.35 -14.87 4.35
C SER A 61 6.36 -13.50 5.02
N LEU A 62 5.36 -13.24 5.87
CA LEU A 62 5.31 -12.01 6.67
C LEU A 62 6.55 -11.83 7.55
N GLU A 63 7.07 -12.91 8.13
CA GLU A 63 8.32 -12.89 8.91
C GLU A 63 9.53 -12.53 8.05
N GLN A 64 9.61 -13.05 6.82
CA GLN A 64 10.69 -12.72 5.89
C GLN A 64 10.60 -11.26 5.45
N VAL A 65 9.41 -10.76 5.09
CA VAL A 65 9.19 -9.34 4.75
C VAL A 65 9.58 -8.45 5.93
N THR A 66 9.18 -8.80 7.15
CA THR A 66 9.58 -8.06 8.37
C THR A 66 11.10 -8.05 8.54
N ALA A 67 11.75 -9.20 8.36
CA ALA A 67 13.20 -9.32 8.49
C ALA A 67 13.95 -8.47 7.45
N ILE A 68 13.47 -8.41 6.20
CA ILE A 68 14.04 -7.55 5.14
C ILE A 68 13.98 -6.07 5.57
N LEU A 69 12.82 -5.62 6.06
CA LEU A 69 12.59 -4.23 6.44
C LEU A 69 13.31 -3.83 7.74
N ASP A 70 13.64 -4.80 8.59
CA ASP A 70 14.52 -4.62 9.74
C ASP A 70 16.02 -4.70 9.38
N GLY A 71 16.37 -4.87 8.11
CA GLY A 71 17.76 -4.95 7.63
C GLY A 71 18.47 -6.26 7.95
N LYS A 72 17.73 -7.32 8.32
CA LYS A 72 18.29 -8.64 8.58
C LYS A 72 18.58 -9.37 7.27
N ARG A 73 19.57 -10.27 7.31
CA ARG A 73 19.86 -11.17 6.17
C ARG A 73 18.81 -12.27 6.09
N ILE A 74 18.29 -12.50 4.90
CA ILE A 74 17.38 -13.61 4.61
C ILE A 74 17.84 -14.37 3.37
N LEU A 75 17.41 -15.63 3.25
CA LEU A 75 17.48 -16.39 2.02
C LEU A 75 16.16 -16.23 1.26
N GLY A 76 16.23 -15.91 -0.02
CA GLY A 76 15.07 -15.70 -0.89
C GLY A 76 15.51 -15.29 -2.30
N ASN A 77 14.54 -15.24 -3.23
CA ASN A 77 14.80 -14.75 -4.58
C ASN A 77 15.21 -13.27 -4.52
N PRO A 78 16.36 -12.87 -5.09
CA PRO A 78 16.79 -11.47 -5.09
C PRO A 78 15.75 -10.49 -5.65
N ASN A 79 14.96 -10.91 -6.64
CA ASN A 79 13.91 -10.08 -7.23
C ASN A 79 12.76 -9.86 -6.25
N GLU A 80 12.25 -10.91 -5.61
CA GLU A 80 11.19 -10.78 -4.59
C GLU A 80 11.64 -9.92 -3.40
N ILE A 81 12.91 -10.02 -3.01
CA ILE A 81 13.48 -9.17 -1.95
C ILE A 81 13.52 -7.70 -2.40
N ARG A 82 13.84 -7.46 -3.68
CA ARG A 82 13.84 -6.10 -4.25
C ARG A 82 12.43 -5.53 -4.32
N GLU A 83 11.44 -6.31 -4.75
CA GLU A 83 10.02 -5.92 -4.77
C GLU A 83 9.56 -5.45 -3.39
N VAL A 84 9.92 -6.18 -2.31
CA VAL A 84 9.58 -5.78 -0.93
C VAL A 84 10.15 -4.41 -0.58
N LYS A 85 11.42 -4.15 -0.93
CA LYS A 85 12.07 -2.86 -0.65
C LYS A 85 11.44 -1.74 -1.46
N ASN A 86 11.25 -1.94 -2.75
CA ASN A 86 10.64 -0.96 -3.64
C ASN A 86 9.19 -0.64 -3.20
N ALA A 87 8.42 -1.65 -2.82
CA ALA A 87 7.07 -1.46 -2.29
C ALA A 87 7.09 -0.64 -1.01
N TYR A 88 8.00 -0.96 -0.08
CA TYR A 88 8.16 -0.18 1.15
C TYR A 88 8.44 1.30 0.87
N ASP A 89 9.43 1.59 0.02
CA ASP A 89 9.81 2.95 -0.34
C ASP A 89 8.66 3.69 -1.05
N THR A 90 7.94 3.01 -1.94
CA THR A 90 6.75 3.56 -2.62
C THR A 90 5.64 3.92 -1.63
N TYR A 91 5.37 3.05 -0.66
CA TYR A 91 4.33 3.26 0.34
C TYR A 91 4.68 4.37 1.35
N GLU A 92 5.97 4.59 1.64
CA GLU A 92 6.43 5.73 2.45
C GLU A 92 6.24 7.05 1.70
N LEU A 93 6.44 7.07 0.39
CA LEU A 93 6.17 8.24 -0.45
C LEU A 93 4.67 8.56 -0.54
N MET A 94 3.80 7.56 -0.48
CA MET A 94 2.36 7.66 -0.77
C MET A 94 1.65 8.85 -0.10
N LEU A 95 1.96 9.15 1.17
CA LEU A 95 1.30 10.25 1.91
C LEU A 95 1.72 11.66 1.45
N SER A 96 2.81 11.75 0.68
CA SER A 96 3.33 13.01 0.12
C SER A 96 2.91 13.26 -1.34
N LEU A 97 2.28 12.27 -1.99
CA LEU A 97 1.92 12.32 -3.40
C LEU A 97 0.51 12.88 -3.60
N ASN A 98 0.31 13.63 -4.68
CA ASN A 98 -1.01 14.04 -5.12
C ASN A 98 -1.66 12.92 -5.97
N PRO A 99 -2.77 12.31 -5.53
CA PRO A 99 -3.41 11.22 -6.28
C PRO A 99 -4.02 11.66 -7.63
N TYR A 100 -4.17 12.96 -7.86
CA TYR A 100 -4.66 13.52 -9.12
C TYR A 100 -3.54 13.94 -10.08
N SER A 101 -2.27 13.78 -9.69
CA SER A 101 -1.12 14.15 -10.53
C SER A 101 -0.56 12.93 -11.27
N VAL A 102 -0.51 13.02 -12.60
CA VAL A 102 0.14 12.01 -13.44
C VAL A 102 1.64 11.94 -13.15
N GLU A 103 2.28 13.07 -12.84
CA GLU A 103 3.69 13.10 -12.49
C GLU A 103 3.98 12.32 -11.20
N ASP A 104 3.15 12.50 -10.17
CA ASP A 104 3.29 11.76 -8.92
C ASP A 104 2.97 10.27 -9.08
N LEU A 105 2.02 9.92 -9.95
CA LEU A 105 1.76 8.53 -10.32
C LEU A 105 3.00 7.89 -10.96
N LEU A 106 3.62 8.56 -11.93
CA LEU A 106 4.83 8.07 -12.60
C LEU A 106 6.01 7.99 -11.62
N LYS A 107 6.11 8.91 -10.67
CA LYS A 107 7.10 8.88 -9.59
C LYS A 107 6.92 7.65 -8.70
N ALA A 108 5.70 7.38 -8.24
CA ALA A 108 5.39 6.18 -7.45
C ALA A 108 5.74 4.90 -8.24
N HIS A 109 5.33 4.84 -9.51
CA HIS A 109 5.62 3.70 -10.38
C HIS A 109 7.12 3.48 -10.58
N LYS A 110 7.90 4.55 -10.81
CA LYS A 110 9.36 4.48 -10.96
C LYS A 110 10.03 3.86 -9.73
N VAL A 111 9.60 4.26 -8.53
CA VAL A 111 10.14 3.72 -7.28
C VAL A 111 9.74 2.25 -7.10
N MET A 112 8.49 1.89 -7.38
CA MET A 112 8.01 0.51 -7.31
C MET A 112 8.79 -0.42 -8.27
N MET A 113 9.13 0.07 -9.47
CA MET A 113 9.77 -0.70 -10.53
C MET A 113 11.29 -0.52 -10.60
N GLU A 114 11.91 0.14 -9.62
CA GLU A 114 13.35 0.37 -9.59
C GLU A 114 14.11 -0.96 -9.72
N ASP A 115 15.16 -0.99 -10.55
CA ASP A 115 15.95 -2.17 -10.93
C ASP A 115 15.20 -3.27 -11.74
N PHE A 116 13.91 -3.05 -12.05
CA PHE A 116 13.14 -3.89 -12.99
C PHE A 116 12.83 -3.20 -14.32
N MET A 117 13.02 -1.88 -14.40
CA MET A 117 12.85 -1.15 -15.66
C MET A 117 14.03 -1.43 -16.59
N VAL A 118 13.78 -2.13 -17.69
CA VAL A 118 14.64 -2.05 -18.87
C VAL A 118 14.34 -0.70 -19.51
N LEU A 119 15.28 0.24 -19.43
CA LEU A 119 15.17 1.47 -20.21
C LEU A 119 15.10 1.09 -21.70
N PRO A 120 14.13 1.59 -22.48
CA PRO A 120 14.21 1.51 -23.93
C PRO A 120 15.41 2.31 -24.47
#